data_AF-A0A822XWI8-F1
#
_entry.id   AF-A0A822XWI8-F1
#
_cell.length_a   1.000
_cell.length_b   1.000
_cell.length_c   1.000
_cell.angle_alpha   90.00
_cell.angle_beta   90.00
_cell.angle_gamma   90.00
#
_symmetry.space_group_name_H-M   'P 1'
#
loop_
_entity.id
_entity.type
_entity.pdbx_description
1 polymer ?
#
loop_
_entity_poly.entity_id
_entity_poly.type
_entity_poly.pdbx_seq_one_letter_code
_entity_poly.pdbx_strand_id
1 'polypeptide(L)'
;MGRRRIKIEKIECKDKLNVCFSKRRTGLFKKAKKLDDLSGSKTAIIIFSPAGKVFTFGDPVVDSLIDRYLLLHHHQPHRLNQSSVAIEVDNGKVDLNDLKIGCEKSNLC
;
A
#
# COMPACT_ATOMS: atom_id res chain seq x y z
N MET A 1 10.94 18.39 17.10
CA MET A 1 12.04 17.82 16.29
C MET A 1 11.58 17.64 14.85
N GLY A 2 12.41 17.99 13.87
CA GLY A 2 12.09 17.94 12.43
C GLY A 2 12.34 16.57 11.78
N ARG A 3 12.18 16.49 10.46
CA ARG A 3 12.41 15.26 9.67
C ARG A 3 13.90 14.90 9.67
N ARG A 4 14.25 13.70 10.14
CA ARG A 4 15.62 13.15 10.07
C ARG A 4 15.74 12.13 8.94
N ARG A 5 16.93 12.06 8.33
CA ARG A 5 17.28 11.00 7.35
C ARG A 5 17.49 9.70 8.10
N ILE A 6 16.96 8.60 7.58
CA ILE A 6 17.15 7.24 8.11
C ILE A 6 17.64 6.32 6.98
N LYS A 7 18.33 5.24 7.34
CA LYS A 7 18.80 4.22 6.38
C LYS A 7 17.62 3.47 5.77
N ILE A 8 17.75 3.03 4.52
CA ILE A 8 16.74 2.22 3.83
C ILE A 8 17.02 0.75 4.14
N GLU A 9 16.64 0.35 5.35
CA GLU A 9 16.72 -1.01 5.86
C GLU A 9 15.49 -1.29 6.75
N LYS A 10 15.32 -2.54 7.20
CA LYS A 10 14.21 -2.90 8.09
C LYS A 10 14.35 -2.16 9.42
N ILE A 11 13.28 -1.46 9.83
CA ILE A 11 13.23 -0.82 11.14
C ILE A 11 12.96 -1.91 12.20
N GLU A 12 13.90 -2.07 13.13
CA GLU A 12 13.85 -3.12 14.16
C GLU A 12 12.82 -2.83 15.25
N CYS A 13 12.75 -1.59 15.71
CA CYS A 13 11.79 -1.17 16.72
C CYS A 13 10.36 -1.22 16.16
N LYS A 14 9.51 -2.08 16.74
CA LYS A 14 8.13 -2.34 16.29
C LYS A 14 7.26 -1.09 16.22
N ASP A 15 7.34 -0.21 17.22
CA ASP A 15 6.54 1.01 17.24
C ASP A 15 6.96 1.99 16.14
N LYS A 16 8.27 2.16 15.96
CA LYS A 16 8.81 2.98 14.87
C LYS A 16 8.45 2.39 13.51
N LEU A 17 8.50 1.06 13.36
CA LEU A 17 8.10 0.36 12.14
C LEU A 17 6.63 0.60 11.83
N ASN A 18 5.73 0.45 12.81
CA ASN A 18 4.29 0.66 12.64
C ASN A 18 3.96 2.12 12.27
N VAL A 19 4.55 3.09 12.97
CA VAL A 19 4.37 4.51 12.65
C VAL A 19 4.92 4.85 11.26
N CYS A 20 6.10 4.32 10.91
CA CYS A 20 6.71 4.55 9.60
C CYS A 20 5.88 3.91 8.47
N PHE A 21 5.39 2.69 8.69
CA PHE A 21 4.51 1.98 7.76
C PHE A 21 3.25 2.79 7.48
N SER A 22 2.52 3.20 8.52
CA SER A 22 1.28 3.98 8.37
C SER A 22 1.52 5.29 7.62
N LYS A 23 2.56 6.05 7.99
CA LYS A 23 2.88 7.33 7.33
C LYS A 23 3.33 7.14 5.87
N ARG A 24 4.20 6.15 5.59
CA ARG A 24 4.69 5.88 4.24
C ARG A 24 3.59 5.35 3.33
N ARG A 25 2.76 4.43 3.81
CA ARG A 25 1.59 3.91 3.09
C ARG A 25 0.66 5.03 2.67
N THR A 26 0.26 5.90 3.60
CA THR A 26 -0.59 7.05 3.28
C THR A 26 0.07 8.00 2.29
N GLY A 27 1.37 8.29 2.46
CA GLY A 27 2.11 9.14 1.52
C GLY A 27 2.22 8.53 0.11
N LEU A 28 2.37 7.21 0.03
CA LEU A 28 2.43 6.45 -1.22
C LEU A 28 1.08 6.51 -1.95
N PHE A 29 -0.04 6.25 -1.25
CA PHE A 29 -1.38 6.30 -1.84
C PHE A 29 -1.72 7.70 -2.37
N LYS A 30 -1.37 8.76 -1.62
CA LYS A 30 -1.56 10.15 -2.08
C LYS A 30 -0.77 10.45 -3.36
N LYS A 31 0.46 9.94 -3.46
CA LYS A 31 1.28 10.10 -4.66
C LYS A 31 0.73 9.31 -5.84
N ALA A 32 0.26 8.09 -5.62
CA ALA A 32 -0.35 7.26 -6.65
C ALA A 32 -1.61 7.91 -7.21
N LYS A 33 -2.51 8.41 -6.34
CA LYS A 33 -3.70 9.16 -6.78
C LYS A 33 -3.33 10.39 -7.61
N LYS A 34 -2.36 11.19 -7.13
CA LYS A 34 -1.89 12.36 -7.88
C LYS A 34 -1.28 11.97 -9.22
N LEU A 35 -0.57 10.85 -9.30
CA LEU A 35 -0.02 10.35 -10.55
C LEU A 35 -1.14 10.00 -11.52
N ASP A 36 -2.11 9.19 -11.08
CA ASP A 36 -3.26 8.79 -11.89
C ASP A 36 -4.06 9.99 -12.39
N ASP A 37 -4.22 11.03 -11.57
CA ASP A 37 -4.92 12.26 -11.94
C ASP A 37 -4.15 13.12 -12.94
N LEU A 38 -2.82 13.19 -12.83
CA LEU A 38 -1.99 14.03 -13.70
C LEU A 38 -1.70 13.39 -15.06
N SER A 39 -1.46 12.08 -15.08
CA SER A 39 -1.06 11.37 -16.30
C SER A 39 -2.21 10.61 -16.96
N GLY A 40 -3.34 10.46 -16.28
CA GLY A 40 -4.40 9.53 -16.69
C GLY A 40 -4.01 8.05 -16.57
N SER A 41 -2.86 7.74 -15.96
CA SER A 41 -2.47 6.36 -15.69
C SER A 41 -3.43 5.72 -14.69
N LYS A 42 -3.52 4.38 -14.72
CA LYS A 42 -4.26 3.62 -13.71
C LYS A 42 -3.29 2.77 -12.91
N THR A 43 -3.19 3.03 -11.61
CA THR A 43 -2.23 2.36 -10.73
C THR A 43 -2.94 1.47 -9.70
N ALA A 44 -2.48 0.23 -9.56
CA ALA A 44 -2.87 -0.67 -8.47
C ALA A 44 -1.70 -0.85 -7.48
N ILE A 45 -1.98 -0.77 -6.18
CA ILE A 45 -0.99 -0.99 -5.11
C ILE A 45 -1.60 -1.95 -4.08
N ILE A 46 -0.86 -2.99 -3.71
CA ILE A 46 -1.22 -3.97 -2.68
C ILE A 46 -0.08 -4.04 -1.67
N ILE A 47 -0.37 -3.83 -0.38
CA ILE A 47 0.62 -3.78 0.70
C ILE A 47 0.18 -4.66 1.86
N PHE A 48 1.03 -5.62 2.23
CA PHE A 48 0.88 -6.38 3.46
C PHE A 48 1.60 -5.66 4.59
N SER A 49 0.87 -5.36 5.66
CA SER A 49 1.47 -4.82 6.88
C SER A 49 2.28 -5.89 7.61
N PRO A 50 3.21 -5.49 8.49
CA PRO A 50 3.88 -6.43 9.40
C PRO A 50 2.93 -7.24 10.28
N ALA A 51 1.68 -6.79 10.45
CA ALA A 51 0.63 -7.49 11.19
C ALA A 51 -0.24 -8.41 10.31
N GLY A 52 0.13 -8.64 9.04
CA GLY A 52 -0.62 -9.49 8.12
C GLY A 52 -1.85 -8.83 7.46
N LYS A 53 -2.21 -7.60 7.86
CA LYS A 53 -3.33 -6.86 7.24
C LYS A 53 -2.98 -6.37 5.84
N VAL A 54 -3.90 -6.52 4.90
CA VAL A 54 -3.79 -6.04 3.52
C VAL A 54 -4.30 -4.61 3.40
N PHE A 55 -3.61 -3.79 2.62
CA PHE A 55 -4.04 -2.44 2.25
C PHE A 55 -3.89 -2.26 0.75
N THR A 56 -4.95 -1.76 0.11
CA THR A 56 -4.99 -1.60 -1.34
C THR A 56 -5.24 -0.15 -1.74
N PHE A 57 -4.76 0.21 -2.92
CA PHE A 57 -5.13 1.42 -3.65
C PHE A 57 -5.35 1.05 -5.11
N GLY A 58 -6.44 1.53 -5.70
CA GLY A 58 -6.76 1.38 -7.11
C GLY A 58 -8.01 2.19 -7.45
N ASP A 59 -7.98 2.89 -8.57
CA ASP A 59 -9.09 3.73 -9.06
C ASP A 59 -9.49 3.24 -10.46
N PRO A 60 -10.72 2.78 -10.70
CA PRO A 60 -11.90 2.88 -9.84
C PRO A 60 -11.96 1.84 -8.71
N VAL A 61 -11.51 0.60 -8.96
CA VAL A 61 -11.41 -0.49 -7.97
C VAL A 61 -10.17 -1.30 -8.30
N VAL A 62 -9.43 -1.76 -7.28
CA VAL A 62 -8.19 -2.52 -7.46
C VAL A 62 -8.41 -3.81 -8.26
N ASP A 63 -9.50 -4.52 -8.01
CA ASP A 63 -9.83 -5.78 -8.69
C ASP A 63 -9.98 -5.58 -10.19
N SER A 64 -10.66 -4.51 -10.63
CA SER A 64 -10.80 -4.19 -12.05
C SER A 64 -9.47 -3.91 -12.74
N LEU A 65 -8.48 -3.36 -12.01
CA LEU A 65 -7.13 -3.15 -12.54
C LEU A 65 -6.36 -4.46 -12.64
N ILE A 66 -6.54 -5.37 -11.67
CA ILE A 66 -5.95 -6.71 -11.69
C ILE A 66 -6.55 -7.51 -12.85
N ASP A 67 -7.88 -7.53 -12.99
CA ASP A 67 -8.58 -8.22 -14.08
C ASP A 67 -8.12 -7.72 -15.45
N ARG A 68 -8.01 -6.40 -15.62
CA ARG A 68 -7.47 -5.79 -16.84
C ARG A 68 -6.04 -6.24 -17.11
N TYR A 69 -5.19 -6.25 -16.08
CA TYR A 69 -3.80 -6.70 -16.22
C TYR A 69 -3.76 -8.18 -16.64
N LEU A 70 -4.48 -9.06 -15.94
CA LEU A 70 -4.54 -10.48 -16.25
C LEU A 70 -5.07 -10.71 -17.68
N LEU A 71 -6.15 -10.04 -18.08
CA LEU A 71 -6.71 -10.16 -19.43
C LEU A 71 -5.70 -9.79 -20.53
N LEU A 72 -4.94 -8.72 -20.33
CA LEU A 72 -3.90 -8.30 -21.27
C LEU A 72 -2.74 -9.31 -21.35
N HIS A 73 -2.42 -9.98 -20.25
CA HIS A 73 -1.30 -10.91 -20.17
C HIS A 73 -1.69 -12.39 -20.44
N HIS A 74 -2.98 -12.74 -20.41
CA HIS A 74 -3.46 -14.08 -20.77
C HIS A 74 -3.38 -14.39 -22.28
N HIS A 75 -3.08 -13.40 -23.13
CA HIS A 75 -2.72 -13.63 -24.54
C HIS A 75 -1.23 -13.98 -24.77
N GLN A 76 -0.42 -14.12 -23.72
CA GLN A 76 0.96 -14.59 -23.80
C GLN A 76 1.07 -15.98 -23.13
N PRO A 77 1.01 -17.09 -23.89
CA PRO A 77 1.11 -18.42 -23.32
C PRO A 77 2.59 -18.77 -23.12
N HIS A 78 3.33 -18.07 -22.26
CA HIS A 78 4.58 -18.61 -21.72
C HIS A 78 4.91 -18.10 -20.30
N ARG A 79 4.48 -18.94 -19.35
CA ARG A 79 5.19 -19.46 -18.16
C ARG A 79 5.63 -18.47 -17.07
N LEU A 80 4.95 -18.55 -15.92
CA LEU A 80 5.58 -18.71 -14.59
C LEU A 80 4.55 -19.25 -13.57
N ASN A 81 4.63 -20.56 -13.35
CA ASN A 81 4.43 -21.30 -12.09
C ASN A 81 3.44 -20.67 -11.09
N GLN A 82 2.16 -20.96 -11.30
CA GLN A 82 1.04 -20.48 -10.50
C GLN A 82 1.03 -21.15 -9.11
N SER A 83 1.65 -20.51 -8.12
CA SER A 83 1.26 -20.70 -6.72
C SER A 83 0.10 -19.73 -6.44
N SER A 84 -1.13 -20.21 -6.57
CA SER A 84 -2.34 -19.42 -6.32
C SER A 84 -2.38 -19.02 -4.84
N VAL A 85 -2.03 -17.77 -4.52
CA VAL A 85 -2.35 -17.19 -3.21
C VAL A 85 -3.68 -16.47 -3.38
N ALA A 86 -4.77 -17.13 -2.98
CA ALA A 86 -6.04 -16.46 -2.78
C ALA A 86 -5.86 -15.48 -1.61
N ILE A 87 -5.86 -14.18 -1.90
CA ILE A 87 -5.89 -13.14 -0.87
C ILE A 87 -7.35 -12.71 -0.79
N GLU A 88 -8.06 -13.19 0.22
CA GLU A 88 -9.36 -12.63 0.59
C GLU A 88 -9.12 -11.20 1.07
N VAL A 89 -9.51 -10.22 0.25
CA VAL A 89 -9.39 -8.80 0.59
C VAL A 89 -10.67 -8.40 1.31
N ASP A 90 -10.61 -8.34 2.64
CA ASP A 90 -11.63 -7.63 3.41
C ASP A 90 -11.66 -6.18 2.92
N ASN A 91 -12.80 -5.80 2.30
CA ASN A 91 -13.08 -4.45 1.80
C ASN A 91 -13.24 -3.45 2.96
N GLY A 92 -12.15 -3.22 3.68
CA GLY A 92 -12.02 -2.13 4.63
C GLY A 92 -11.87 -0.83 3.87
N LYS A 93 -12.99 -0.13 3.66
CA LYS A 93 -13.04 1.29 3.29
C LYS A 93 -12.07 2.04 4.21
N VAL A 94 -10.94 2.53 3.68
CA VAL A 94 -9.99 3.30 4.48
C VAL A 94 -10.57 4.71 4.60
N ASP A 95 -11.35 4.94 5.66
CA ASP A 95 -11.73 6.28 6.03
C ASP A 95 -10.47 7.06 6.40
N LEU A 96 -10.22 8.15 5.66
CA LEU A 96 -9.12 9.09 5.90
C LEU A 96 -9.18 9.73 7.31
N ASN A 97 -10.27 9.50 8.05
CA ASN A 97 -10.53 9.99 9.40
C ASN A 97 -10.09 9.04 10.53
N ASP A 98 -9.79 7.76 10.23
CA ASP A 98 -9.27 6.82 11.25
C ASP A 98 -7.80 7.07 11.61
N LEU A 99 -7.18 8.09 11.00
CA LEU A 99 -5.88 8.63 11.42
C LEU A 99 -6.02 9.55 12.66
N LYS A 100 -6.77 9.11 13.68
CA LYS A 100 -6.57 9.54 15.06
C LYS A 100 -6.02 8.37 15.87
N ILE A 101 -4.85 7.88 15.47
CA ILE A 101 -3.96 7.25 16.46
C ILE A 101 -3.37 8.39 17.26
N GLY A 102 -4.12 8.82 18.28
CA GLY A 102 -3.53 9.48 19.42
C GLY A 102 -2.45 8.56 19.98
N CYS A 103 -1.21 8.98 19.81
CA CYS A 103 -0.19 8.67 20.80
C CYS A 103 0.54 9.99 20.99
N GLU A 104 0.47 10.48 22.22
CA GLU A 104 1.23 11.62 22.69
C GLU A 104 2.68 11.50 22.24
N LYS A 105 3.28 12.67 22.10
CA LYS A 105 4.64 12.97 21.70
C LYS A 105 5.67 12.10 22.45
N SER A 106 5.82 10.82 22.11
CA SER A 106 6.93 10.01 22.59
C SER A 106 8.11 10.31 21.68
N ASN A 107 8.91 11.25 22.17
CA ASN A 107 10.21 11.64 21.66
C ASN A 107 11.11 10.40 21.52
N LEU A 108 11.21 9.81 20.32
CA LEU A 108 12.39 9.04 19.97
C LEU A 108 12.56 8.84 18.46
N CYS A 109 12.94 9.91 17.76
CA CYS A 109 13.81 9.86 16.59
C CYS A 109 14.43 11.23 16.36
#